data_AF-A0A449AHJ5-F1
#
_entry.id   AF-A0A449AHJ5-F1
#
_cell.length_a   1.000
_cell.length_b   1.000
_cell.length_c   1.000
_cell.angle_alpha   90.00
_cell.angle_beta   90.00
_cell.angle_gamma   90.00
#
_symmetry.space_group_name_H-M   'P 1'
#
loop_
_entity.id
_entity.type
_entity.pdbx_description
1 polymer ?
#
loop_
_entity_poly.entity_id
_entity_poly.type
_entity_poly.pdbx_seq_one_letter_code
_entity_poly.pdbx_strand_id
1 'polypeptide(L)' 'MLDTKGPEIRIGKMKDGKQKVEANTIILIHTTLEKFQTLEGTSTEISVAYDMAKDLEVGNQVLIVMVNYQQLLLKLVKDM' A
#
# COMPACT_ATOMS: atom_id res chain seq x y z
N MET A 1 3.12 32.23 4.79
CA MET A 1 2.20 31.22 4.22
C MET A 1 2.45 29.93 5.01
N LEU A 2 1.44 29.43 5.73
CA LEU A 2 1.59 28.20 6.52
C LEU A 2 1.22 27.02 5.61
N ASP A 3 2.20 26.17 5.32
CA ASP A 3 1.96 24.90 4.63
C ASP A 3 1.71 23.81 5.68
N THR A 4 0.58 23.13 5.57
CA THR A 4 0.20 22.04 6.48
C THR A 4 0.29 20.74 5.74
N LYS A 5 0.83 19.72 6.40
CA LYS A 5 1.11 18.40 5.81
C LYS A 5 -0.09 17.72 5.13
N GLY A 6 -1.32 18.08 5.52
CA GLY A 6 -2.53 17.43 5.02
C GLY A 6 -2.64 15.95 5.45
N PRO A 7 -3.76 15.30 5.11
CA PRO A 7 -3.92 13.88 5.33
C PRO A 7 -3.09 13.08 4.33
N GLU A 8 -2.30 12.13 4.83
CA GLU A 8 -1.49 11.22 4.02
C GLU A 8 -1.77 9.77 4.40
N ILE A 9 -1.91 8.89 3.41
CA ILE A 9 -1.92 7.44 3.63
C ILE A 9 -0.49 6.92 3.47
N ARG A 10 -0.01 6.18 4.46
CA ARG A 10 1.36 5.66 4.50
C ARG A 10 1.36 4.13 4.49
N ILE A 11 2.36 3.58 3.81
CA ILE A 11 2.67 2.14 3.80
C ILE A 11 3.50 1.83 5.05
N GLY A 12 3.31 0.63 5.60
CA GLY A 12 4.08 0.10 6.73
C GLY A 12 5.54 -0.16 6.37
N LYS A 13 6.28 -0.76 7.32
CA LYS A 13 7.69 -1.10 7.11
C LYS A 13 7.81 -2.17 6.03
N MET A 14 8.85 -2.07 5.20
CA MET A 14 9.22 -3.11 4.24
C MET A 14 10.35 -3.95 4.82
N LYS A 15 10.31 -5.26 4.58
CA LYS A 15 11.41 -6.18 4.86
C LYS A 15 12.68 -5.67 4.18
N ASP A 16 13.81 -5.71 4.90
CA ASP A 16 15.11 -5.21 4.43
C ASP A 16 15.10 -3.73 4.00
N GLY A 17 14.10 -2.95 4.44
CA GLY A 17 13.91 -1.54 4.12
C GLY A 17 13.38 -1.25 2.71
N LYS A 18 13.44 -2.21 1.78
CA LYS A 18 12.92 -2.11 0.42
C LYS A 18 12.63 -3.49 -0.16
N GLN A 19 11.67 -3.58 -1.06
CA GLN A 19 11.36 -4.82 -1.78
C GLN A 19 11.15 -4.53 -3.26
N LYS A 20 11.59 -5.46 -4.11
CA LYS A 20 11.32 -5.40 -5.54
C LYS A 20 9.96 -6.05 -5.80
N VAL A 21 9.06 -5.33 -6.45
CA VAL A 21 7.78 -5.86 -6.93
C VAL A 21 7.88 -6.02 -8.44
N GLU A 22 7.67 -7.23 -8.95
CA GLU A 22 7.59 -7.47 -10.39
C GLU A 22 6.22 -7.03 -10.94
N ALA A 23 6.18 -6.63 -12.20
CA ALA A 23 4.92 -6.27 -12.86
C ALA A 23 3.90 -7.42 -12.80
N ASN A 24 2.61 -7.08 -12.67
CA ASN A 24 1.50 -8.03 -12.57
C ASN A 24 1.50 -8.95 -11.33
N THR A 25 2.28 -8.63 -10.30
CA THR A 25 2.21 -9.35 -9.02
C THR A 25 0.92 -9.00 -8.27
N ILE A 26 0.24 -10.01 -7.73
CA ILE A 26 -0.88 -9.82 -6.79
C ILE A 26 -0.29 -9.48 -5.42
N ILE A 27 -0.74 -8.37 -4.83
CA ILE A 27 -0.30 -7.92 -3.51
C ILE A 27 -1.49 -7.91 -2.55
N LEU A 28 -1.34 -8.60 -1.42
CA LEU A 28 -2.26 -8.52 -0.30
C LEU A 28 -1.98 -7.24 0.50
N ILE A 29 -3.01 -6.40 0.70
CA ILE A 29 -2.90 -5.17 1.50
C ILE A 29 -3.68 -5.34 2.80
N HIS A 30 -2.97 -5.30 3.93
CA HIS A 30 -3.58 -5.26 5.25
C HIS A 30 -3.91 -3.83 5.66
N THR A 31 -5.12 -3.60 6.15
CA THR A 31 -5.59 -2.27 6.58
C THR A 31 -5.75 -2.15 8.11
N THR A 32 -5.38 -3.19 8.87
CA THR A 32 -5.50 -3.18 10.33
C THR A 32 -4.30 -2.50 10.99
N LEU A 33 -4.55 -1.82 12.11
CA LEU A 33 -3.50 -1.14 12.89
C LEU A 33 -2.42 -2.11 13.37
N GLU A 34 -2.80 -3.31 13.80
CA GLU A 34 -1.87 -4.35 14.25
C GLU A 34 -0.90 -4.74 13.14
N LYS A 35 -1.40 -5.00 11.92
CA LYS A 35 -0.56 -5.33 10.77
C LYS A 35 0.32 -4.16 10.38
N PHE A 36 -0.19 -2.94 10.39
CA PHE A 36 0.62 -1.75 10.12
C PHE A 36 1.81 -1.60 11.08
N GLN A 37 1.66 -2.01 12.35
CA GLN A 37 2.72 -1.91 13.36
C GLN A 37 3.72 -3.08 13.33
N THR A 38 3.26 -4.28 12.95
CA THR A 38 4.01 -5.54 13.15
C THR A 38 4.48 -6.20 11.85
N LEU A 39 3.78 -5.98 10.73
CA LEU A 39 4.12 -6.61 9.45
C LEU A 39 5.34 -5.93 8.83
N GLU A 40 6.32 -6.73 8.45
CA GLU A 40 7.35 -6.33 7.49
C GLU A 40 6.90 -6.72 6.08
N GLY A 41 6.52 -5.73 5.28
CA GLY A 41 6.00 -5.92 3.93
C GLY A 41 7.02 -6.55 2.98
N THR A 42 6.53 -7.40 2.07
CA THR A 42 7.30 -8.12 1.06
C THR A 42 6.84 -7.71 -0.35
N SER A 43 7.29 -8.41 -1.39
CA SER A 43 6.84 -8.19 -2.76
C SER A 43 5.37 -8.58 -3.02
N THR A 44 4.76 -9.35 -2.12
CA THR A 44 3.40 -9.89 -2.28
C THR A 44 2.44 -9.49 -1.16
N GLU A 45 2.92 -8.81 -0.12
CA GLU A 45 2.12 -8.46 1.05
C GLU A 45 2.60 -7.16 1.69
N ILE A 46 1.70 -6.21 1.94
CA ILE A 46 2.01 -4.92 2.56
C ILE A 46 0.92 -4.52 3.55
N SER A 47 1.15 -3.47 4.33
CA SER A 47 0.15 -2.88 5.23
C SER A 47 0.02 -1.37 5.01
N VAL A 48 -1.15 -0.80 5.26
CA VAL A 48 -1.42 0.65 5.20
C VAL A 48 -2.06 1.15 6.49
N ALA A 49 -1.80 2.41 6.85
CA ALA A 49 -2.30 3.02 8.09
C ALA A 49 -3.78 3.45 8.03
N TYR A 50 -4.48 3.12 6.95
CA TYR A 50 -5.84 3.58 6.67
C TYR A 50 -6.72 2.41 6.24
N ASP A 51 -7.97 2.42 6.71
CA ASP A 51 -8.96 1.43 6.31
C ASP A 51 -9.53 1.73 4.93
N MET A 52 -8.77 1.36 3.90
CA MET A 52 -9.11 1.58 2.50
C MET A 52 -10.37 0.83 2.06
N ALA A 53 -10.82 -0.19 2.80
CA ALA A 53 -12.01 -0.95 2.47
C ALA A 53 -13.30 -0.09 2.50
N LYS A 54 -13.24 1.10 3.11
CA LYS A 54 -14.35 2.05 3.15
C LYS A 54 -14.58 2.78 1.84
N ASP A 55 -13.54 2.94 1.03
CA ASP A 55 -13.57 3.76 -0.19
C ASP A 55 -13.26 2.96 -1.46
N LEU A 56 -12.67 1.77 -1.34
CA LEU A 56 -12.28 0.97 -2.47
C LEU A 56 -13.35 -0.03 -2.89
N GLU A 57 -13.63 -0.03 -4.19
CA GLU A 57 -14.44 -1.04 -4.87
C GLU A 57 -13.60 -1.87 -5.84
N VAL A 58 -14.09 -3.06 -6.20
CA VAL A 58 -13.45 -3.91 -7.21
C VAL A 58 -13.33 -3.15 -8.53
N GLY A 59 -12.13 -3.19 -9.12
CA GLY A 59 -11.81 -2.46 -10.34
C GLY A 59 -11.20 -1.07 -10.10
N ASN A 60 -11.22 -0.55 -8.87
CA ASN A 60 -10.47 0.65 -8.52
C ASN A 60 -8.96 0.45 -8.73
N GLN A 61 -8.28 1.56 -9.01
CA GLN A 61 -6.83 1.60 -9.11
C GLN A 61 -6.24 2.36 -7.93
N VAL A 62 -5.26 1.75 -7.28
CA VAL A 62 -4.49 2.37 -6.20
C VAL A 62 -3.08 2.63 -6.72
N LEU A 63 -2.67 3.89 -6.67
CA LEU A 63 -1.32 4.30 -7.02
C LEU A 63 -0.45 4.33 -5.77
N ILE A 64 0.62 3.54 -5.78
CA ILE A 64 1.65 3.58 -4.74
C ILE A 64 2.90 4.24 -5.32
N VAL A 65 3.30 5.35 -4.71
CA VAL A 65 4.54 6.06 -5.06
C VAL A 65 5.65 5.60 -4.12
N MET A 66 6.68 4.97 -4.68
CA MET A 66 7.89 4.58 -3.95
C MET A 66 9.01 5.61 -4.16
N VAL A 67 10.00 5.59 -3.26
CA VAL A 67 11.21 6.43 -3.38
C VAL A 67 11.91 6.08 -4.70
N ASN A 68 12.27 7.11 -5.49
CA ASN A 68 12.83 7.05 -6.86
C ASN A 68 11.82 6.96 -8.03
N TYR A 69 10.61 7.51 -7.91
CA TYR A 69 9.60 7.60 -9.00
C TYR A 69 9.12 6.26 -9.55
N GLN A 70 9.45 5.16 -8.87
CA GLN A 70 8.87 3.85 -9.14
C GLN A 70 7.42 3.89 -8.66
N GLN A 71 6.50 3.77 -9.60
CA GLN A 71 5.07 3.76 -9.36
C GLN A 71 4.55 2.34 -9.52
N LEU A 72 3.86 1.84 -8.51
CA LEU A 72 3.12 0.60 -8.61
C LEU A 72 1.63 0.91 -8.72
N LEU A 73 1.04 0.52 -9.83
CA LEU A 73 -0.40 0.60 -10.03
C LEU A 73 -1.01 -0.74 -9.64
N LEU A 74 -1.81 -0.73 -8.57
CA LEU A 74 -2.53 -1.90 -8.11
C LEU A 74 -3.99 -1.80 -8.58
N LYS A 75 -4.50 -2.87 -9.18
CA LYS A 75 -5.92 -2.99 -9.47
C LYS A 75 -6.56 -3.84 -8.38
N LEU A 76 -7.58 -3.30 -7.71
CA LEU A 76 -8.30 -4.08 -6.72
C LEU A 76 -9.08 -5.19 -7.43
N VAL A 77 -8.73 -6.44 -7.14
CA VAL A 77 -9.44 -7.64 -7.60
C VAL A 77 -9.95 -8.34 -6.34
N LYS A 78 -11.21 -8.76 -6.33
CA LYS A 78 -11.78 -9.55 -5.24
C LYS A 78 -11.70 -11.01 -5.65
N ASP A 79 -11.16 -11.85 -4.80
CA ASP A 79 -11.23 -13.30 -5.00
C ASP A 79 -12.71 -13.71 -5.03
N MET A 80 -13.11 -14.38 -6.11
CA MET A 80 -14.45 -14.93 -6.32
C MET A 80 -14.69 -16.16 -5.45
#